data_AF-A0A1G9M4F7-F1
#
_entry.id   AF-A0A1G9M4F7-F1
#
_cell.length_a   1.000
_cell.length_b   1.000
_cell.length_c   1.000
_cell.angle_alpha   90.00
_cell.angle_beta   90.00
_cell.angle_gamma   90.00
#
_symmetry.space_group_name_H-M   'P 1'
#
loop_
_entity.id
_entity.type
_entity.pdbx_description
1 polymer ?
#
loop_
_entity_poly.entity_id
_entity_poly.type
_entity_poly.pdbx_seq_one_letter_code
_entity_poly.pdbx_strand_id
1 'polypeptide(L)'
;MWDWRYPIDDIRKEVRKSRSNGDKQTSLDAIDNLLDELTGVYNRLENEDAKKDGEDNSLADFFKGQREMITHAYEQSKQYANVIVLGGYAGLFTIWSFTKEQLQDWQVLLVGLFVLLSFFFYLVFELYSSWLRSIQIINQLAELEEAEQQNKIPEEYGKSERQRAKRFIKLWPLFFFSAVGFALLAAGLLGYSFILGLLCA
;
A
#
# COMPACT_ATOMS: atom_id res chain seq x y z
N MET A 1 -31.22 -15.31 8.29
CA MET A 1 -32.02 -14.16 8.72
C MET A 1 -33.14 -14.69 9.60
N TRP A 2 -33.02 -14.52 10.91
CA TRP A 2 -34.01 -15.02 11.87
C TRP A 2 -35.18 -14.05 11.92
N ASP A 3 -36.40 -14.55 11.72
CA ASP A 3 -37.61 -13.73 11.68
C ASP A 3 -38.17 -13.60 13.11
N TRP A 4 -38.02 -12.41 13.69
CA TRP A 4 -38.52 -12.03 15.03
C TRP A 4 -40.02 -12.29 15.23
N ARG A 5 -40.74 -12.60 14.15
CA ARG A 5 -42.14 -12.98 14.16
C ARG A 5 -42.40 -14.35 14.79
N TYR A 6 -41.45 -15.29 14.75
CA TYR A 6 -41.66 -16.65 15.25
C TYR A 6 -42.04 -16.73 16.75
N PRO A 7 -41.28 -16.11 17.69
CA PRO A 7 -41.64 -16.14 19.11
C PRO A 7 -42.93 -15.37 19.42
N ILE A 8 -43.18 -14.28 18.70
CA ILE A 8 -44.42 -13.49 18.84
C ILE A 8 -45.62 -14.31 18.37
N ASP A 9 -45.47 -15.07 17.30
CA ASP A 9 -46.52 -15.95 16.80
C ASP A 9 -46.75 -17.16 17.72
N ASP A 10 -45.72 -17.67 18.39
CA ASP A 10 -45.86 -18.71 19.42
C ASP A 10 -46.60 -18.18 20.67
N ILE A 11 -46.23 -16.99 21.18
CA ILE A 11 -46.96 -16.32 22.27
C ILE A 11 -48.43 -16.11 21.86
N ARG A 12 -48.66 -15.62 20.65
CA ARG A 12 -50.02 -15.37 20.12
C ARG A 12 -50.82 -16.67 19.97
N LYS A 13 -50.17 -17.77 19.58
CA LYS A 13 -50.80 -19.09 19.44
C LYS A 13 -51.19 -19.67 20.80
N GLU A 14 -50.34 -19.55 21.80
CA GLU A 14 -50.63 -20.04 23.15
C GLU A 14 -51.73 -19.22 23.85
N VAL A 15 -51.74 -17.89 23.65
CA VAL A 15 -52.83 -17.02 24.11
C VAL A 15 -54.16 -17.36 23.42
N ARG A 16 -54.15 -17.66 22.12
CA ARG A 16 -55.35 -18.08 21.37
C ARG A 16 -55.88 -19.44 21.84
N LYS A 17 -54.98 -20.39 22.12
CA LYS A 17 -55.31 -21.73 22.63
C LYS A 17 -55.87 -21.68 24.05
N SER A 18 -55.30 -20.84 24.91
CA SER A 18 -55.82 -20.60 26.26
C SER A 18 -57.24 -20.01 26.22
N ARG A 19 -57.49 -19.05 25.31
CA ARG A 19 -58.82 -18.49 25.08
C ARG A 19 -59.83 -19.50 24.53
N SER A 20 -59.42 -20.41 23.63
CA SER A 20 -60.33 -21.43 23.08
C SER A 20 -60.77 -22.48 24.10
N ASN A 21 -59.96 -22.71 25.15
CA ASN A 21 -60.28 -23.65 26.23
C ASN A 21 -61.25 -23.07 27.28
N GLY A 22 -61.77 -21.86 27.08
CA GLY A 22 -62.71 -21.20 27.99
C GLY A 22 -62.08 -20.55 29.22
N ASP A 23 -60.75 -20.55 29.28
CA ASP A 23 -60.02 -19.96 30.39
C ASP A 23 -59.96 -18.43 30.23
N LYS A 24 -60.56 -17.70 31.18
CA LYS A 24 -60.64 -16.23 31.12
C LYS A 24 -59.37 -15.54 31.63
N GLN A 25 -58.45 -16.30 32.23
CA GLN A 25 -57.16 -15.82 32.72
C GLN A 25 -56.05 -16.73 32.20
N THR A 26 -55.26 -16.25 31.24
CA THR A 26 -53.94 -16.84 30.98
C THR A 26 -53.08 -16.56 32.21
N SER A 27 -52.38 -17.56 32.77
CA SER A 27 -51.50 -17.35 33.92
C SER A 27 -50.43 -16.31 33.55
N LEU A 28 -50.48 -15.15 34.22
CA LEU A 28 -49.53 -14.05 34.02
C LEU A 28 -48.08 -14.55 34.05
N ASP A 29 -47.79 -15.50 34.94
CA ASP A 29 -46.47 -16.12 35.08
C ASP A 29 -45.99 -16.83 33.80
N ALA A 30 -46.87 -17.41 32.99
CA ALA A 30 -46.48 -18.05 31.73
C ALA A 30 -46.15 -17.03 30.65
N ILE A 31 -46.82 -15.87 30.66
CA ILE A 31 -46.53 -14.76 29.75
C ILE A 31 -45.22 -14.08 30.18
N ASP A 32 -45.02 -13.91 31.49
CA ASP A 32 -43.81 -13.30 32.06
C ASP A 32 -42.55 -14.12 31.72
N ASN A 33 -42.63 -15.45 31.88
CA ASN A 33 -41.53 -16.35 31.50
C ASN A 33 -41.19 -16.29 30.00
N LEU A 34 -42.19 -16.15 29.12
CA LEU A 34 -41.96 -16.01 27.68
C LEU A 34 -41.37 -14.64 27.31
N LEU A 35 -41.73 -13.59 28.05
CA LEU A 35 -41.13 -12.26 27.89
C LEU A 35 -39.68 -12.24 28.37
N ASP A 36 -39.35 -12.94 29.46
CA ASP A 36 -37.98 -13.10 29.94
C ASP A 36 -37.11 -13.87 28.94
N GLU A 37 -37.64 -14.95 28.35
CA GLU A 37 -36.94 -15.68 27.29
C GLU A 37 -36.68 -14.80 26.06
N LEU A 38 -37.68 -14.03 25.63
CA LEU A 38 -37.56 -13.10 24.51
C LEU A 38 -36.51 -12.01 24.78
N THR A 39 -36.53 -11.44 25.99
CA THR A 39 -35.56 -10.43 26.45
C THR A 39 -34.14 -11.02 26.47
N GLY A 40 -33.98 -12.25 26.95
CA GLY A 40 -32.71 -12.96 26.97
C GLY A 40 -32.14 -13.21 25.57
N VAL A 41 -33.01 -13.57 24.61
CA VAL A 41 -32.62 -13.76 23.20
C VAL A 41 -32.26 -12.44 22.53
N TYR A 42 -33.05 -11.38 22.76
CA TYR A 42 -32.77 -10.05 22.22
C TYR A 42 -31.42 -9.51 22.70
N ASN A 43 -31.16 -9.56 24.01
CA ASN A 43 -29.91 -9.11 24.60
C ASN A 43 -28.69 -9.91 24.08
N ARG A 44 -28.87 -11.20 23.75
CA ARG A 44 -27.79 -12.00 23.16
C ARG A 44 -27.47 -11.55 21.74
N LEU A 45 -28.50 -11.33 20.92
CA LEU A 45 -28.34 -10.89 19.53
C LEU A 45 -27.75 -9.49 19.44
N GLU A 46 -28.22 -8.56 20.27
CA GLU A 46 -27.68 -7.19 20.34
C GLU A 46 -26.18 -7.19 20.72
N ASN A 47 -25.78 -8.04 21.66
CA ASN A 47 -24.37 -8.20 22.03
C ASN A 47 -23.51 -8.90 20.96
N GLU A 48 -24.09 -9.77 20.14
CA GLU A 48 -23.40 -10.41 19.02
C GLU A 48 -23.21 -9.44 17.85
N ASP A 49 -24.24 -8.65 17.51
CA ASP A 49 -24.18 -7.61 16.47
C ASP A 49 -23.21 -6.48 16.87
N ALA A 50 -23.24 -6.03 18.14
CA ALA A 50 -22.30 -5.02 18.65
C ALA A 50 -20.83 -5.48 18.64
N LYS A 51 -20.57 -6.77 18.90
CA LYS A 51 -19.22 -7.34 18.77
C LYS A 51 -18.77 -7.41 17.32
N LYS A 52 -19.67 -7.78 16.42
CA LYS A 52 -19.38 -7.92 14.99
C LYS A 52 -19.08 -6.57 14.34
N ASP A 53 -19.87 -5.54 14.65
CA ASP A 53 -19.62 -4.16 14.21
C ASP A 53 -18.31 -3.58 14.80
N GLY A 54 -17.97 -3.93 16.04
CA GLY A 54 -16.70 -3.52 16.66
C GLY A 54 -15.47 -4.17 16.02
N GLU A 55 -15.57 -5.44 15.65
CA GLU A 55 -14.48 -6.21 15.02
C GLU A 55 -14.29 -5.83 13.54
N ASP A 56 -15.38 -5.57 12.81
CA ASP A 56 -15.34 -5.16 11.39
C ASP A 56 -14.76 -3.74 11.23
N ASN A 57 -15.14 -2.80 12.11
CA ASN A 57 -14.54 -1.46 12.13
C ASN A 57 -13.05 -1.51 12.49
N SER A 58 -12.64 -2.38 13.42
CA SER A 58 -11.22 -2.54 13.78
C SER A 58 -10.38 -3.10 12.63
N LEU A 59 -10.92 -4.00 11.81
CA LEU A 59 -10.24 -4.54 10.63
C LEU A 59 -10.15 -3.48 9.52
N ALA A 60 -11.25 -2.77 9.26
CA ALA A 60 -11.28 -1.69 8.28
C ALA A 60 -10.26 -0.57 8.63
N ASP A 61 -10.20 -0.16 9.89
CA ASP A 61 -9.23 0.81 10.38
C ASP A 61 -7.78 0.32 10.26
N PHE A 62 -7.54 -0.98 10.49
CA PHE A 62 -6.22 -1.59 10.29
C PHE A 62 -5.78 -1.59 8.82
N PHE A 63 -6.66 -1.94 7.88
CA PHE A 63 -6.34 -1.87 6.44
C PHE A 63 -6.10 -0.45 5.99
N LYS A 64 -6.92 0.50 6.47
CA LYS A 64 -6.76 1.93 6.17
C LYS A 64 -5.41 2.45 6.67
N GLY A 65 -5.06 2.16 7.92
CA GLY A 65 -3.78 2.56 8.52
C GLY A 65 -2.57 1.98 7.79
N GLN A 66 -2.62 0.71 7.39
CA GLN A 66 -1.53 0.12 6.59
C GLN A 66 -1.40 0.76 5.21
N ARG A 67 -2.53 1.00 4.52
CA ARG A 67 -2.55 1.63 3.21
C ARG A 67 -1.98 3.05 3.26
N GLU A 68 -2.35 3.82 4.27
CA GLU A 68 -1.86 5.17 4.50
C GLU A 68 -0.36 5.19 4.84
N MET A 69 0.11 4.30 5.73
CA MET A 69 1.52 4.19 6.08
C MET A 69 2.40 3.80 4.87
N ILE A 70 1.98 2.81 4.08
CA ILE A 70 2.70 2.38 2.88
C ILE A 70 2.76 3.52 1.86
N THR A 71 1.65 4.21 1.64
CA THR A 71 1.56 5.32 0.68
C THR A 71 2.47 6.48 1.11
N HIS A 72 2.42 6.90 2.38
CA HIS A 72 3.23 8.01 2.89
C HIS A 72 4.73 7.71 2.89
N ALA A 73 5.16 6.55 3.39
CA ALA A 73 6.58 6.19 3.44
C ALA A 73 7.18 6.10 2.02
N TYR A 74 6.37 5.63 1.08
CA TYR A 74 6.75 5.48 -0.32
C TYR A 74 6.89 6.84 -1.03
N GLU A 75 5.93 7.74 -0.84
CA GLU A 75 5.91 9.05 -1.49
C GLU A 75 7.09 9.93 -1.05
N GLN A 76 7.41 9.90 0.26
CA GLN A 76 8.59 10.57 0.79
C GLN A 76 9.89 10.03 0.17
N SER A 77 10.06 8.71 0.14
CA SER A 77 11.29 8.08 -0.39
C SER A 77 11.54 8.43 -1.86
N LYS A 78 10.48 8.50 -2.68
CA LYS A 78 10.58 8.88 -4.09
C LYS A 78 10.98 10.35 -4.28
N GLN A 79 10.40 11.25 -3.49
CA GLN A 79 10.72 12.67 -3.56
C GLN A 79 12.20 12.93 -3.21
N TYR A 80 12.72 12.33 -2.15
CA TYR A 80 14.12 12.48 -1.76
C TYR A 80 15.09 11.99 -2.84
N ALA A 81 14.84 10.82 -3.43
CA ALA A 81 15.69 10.28 -4.49
C ALA A 81 15.74 11.21 -5.72
N ASN A 82 14.59 11.73 -6.15
CA ASN A 82 14.51 12.63 -7.30
C ASN A 82 15.25 13.95 -7.06
N VAL A 83 15.14 14.53 -5.86
CA VAL A 83 15.86 15.77 -5.50
C VAL A 83 17.37 15.55 -5.53
N ILE A 84 17.85 14.44 -4.97
CA ILE A 84 19.28 14.10 -4.98
C ILE A 84 19.79 13.92 -6.42
N VAL A 85 19.02 13.24 -7.27
CA VAL A 85 19.39 13.01 -8.67
C VAL A 85 19.44 14.33 -9.45
N LEU A 86 18.41 15.17 -9.33
CA LEU A 86 18.39 16.50 -9.96
C LEU A 86 19.56 17.37 -9.47
N GLY A 87 19.81 17.40 -8.16
CA GLY A 87 20.93 18.13 -7.57
C GLY A 87 22.29 17.62 -8.05
N GLY A 88 22.46 16.31 -8.13
CA GLY A 88 23.68 15.67 -8.61
C GLY A 88 23.98 16.01 -10.07
N TYR A 89 23.00 15.86 -10.97
CA TYR A 89 23.17 16.25 -12.38
C TYR A 89 23.37 17.75 -12.55
N ALA A 90 22.64 18.59 -11.80
CA ALA A 90 22.83 20.03 -11.84
C ALA A 90 24.25 20.42 -11.43
N GLY A 91 24.77 19.87 -10.34
CA GLY A 91 26.15 20.09 -9.90
C GLY A 91 27.18 19.63 -10.93
N LEU A 92 26.97 18.46 -11.54
CA LEU A 92 27.80 17.95 -12.64
C LEU A 92 27.84 18.91 -13.84
N PHE A 93 26.67 19.40 -14.27
CA PHE A 93 26.58 20.37 -15.37
C PHE A 93 27.23 21.71 -15.04
N THR A 94 27.10 22.19 -13.79
CA THR A 94 27.77 23.41 -13.34
C THR A 94 29.30 23.27 -13.42
N ILE A 95 29.85 22.17 -12.89
CA ILE A 95 31.31 21.93 -12.94
C ILE A 95 31.78 21.78 -14.39
N TRP A 96 31.02 21.05 -15.22
CA TRP A 96 31.32 20.89 -16.64
C TRP A 96 31.35 22.25 -17.36
N SER A 97 30.39 23.12 -17.10
CA SER A 97 30.35 24.45 -17.74
C SER A 97 31.61 25.28 -17.47
N PHE A 98 32.23 25.11 -16.30
CA PHE A 98 33.48 25.80 -15.95
C PHE A 98 34.74 25.11 -16.48
N THR A 99 34.73 23.78 -16.60
CA THR A 99 35.92 23.00 -16.96
C THR A 99 36.02 22.68 -18.45
N LYS A 100 34.92 22.79 -19.22
CA LYS A 100 34.89 22.42 -20.64
C LYS A 100 35.95 23.12 -21.49
N GLU A 101 36.32 24.34 -21.16
CA GLU A 101 37.29 25.16 -21.92
C GLU A 101 38.74 24.74 -21.66
N GLN A 102 38.99 24.03 -20.57
CA GLN A 102 40.32 23.55 -20.15
C GLN A 102 40.56 22.09 -20.56
N LEU A 103 39.51 21.41 -21.04
CA LEU A 103 39.55 20.01 -21.47
C LEU A 103 39.91 19.91 -22.95
N GLN A 104 40.63 18.84 -23.31
CA GLN A 104 40.80 18.47 -24.72
C GLN A 104 39.46 18.00 -25.32
N ASP A 105 39.25 18.22 -26.61
CA ASP A 105 37.99 17.90 -27.30
C ASP A 105 37.50 16.46 -27.06
N TRP A 106 38.41 15.49 -27.03
CA TRP A 106 38.07 14.08 -26.77
C TRP A 106 37.60 13.83 -25.33
N GLN A 107 38.11 14.59 -24.35
CA GLN A 107 37.70 14.48 -22.95
C GLN A 107 36.31 15.05 -22.74
N VAL A 108 35.99 16.17 -23.41
CA VAL A 108 34.65 16.77 -23.40
C VAL A 108 33.63 15.78 -23.98
N LEU A 109 33.96 15.13 -25.10
CA LEU A 109 33.11 14.10 -25.71
C LEU A 109 32.91 12.89 -24.79
N LEU A 110 33.96 12.41 -24.12
CA LEU A 110 33.85 11.28 -23.17
C LEU A 110 33.02 11.61 -21.94
N VAL A 111 33.19 12.80 -21.35
CA VAL A 111 32.37 13.25 -20.22
C VAL A 111 30.90 13.31 -20.64
N GLY A 112 30.62 13.94 -21.79
CA GLY A 112 29.26 13.99 -22.35
C GLY A 112 28.68 12.60 -22.57
N LEU A 113 29.45 11.67 -23.13
CA LEU A 113 29.04 10.30 -23.36
C LEU A 113 28.73 9.56 -22.05
N PHE A 114 29.57 9.69 -21.01
CA PHE A 114 29.35 9.05 -19.71
C PHE A 114 28.14 9.63 -18.97
N VAL A 115 27.96 10.95 -19.00
CA VAL A 115 26.76 11.60 -18.43
C VAL A 115 25.50 11.11 -19.15
N LEU A 116 25.53 11.03 -20.49
CA LEU A 116 24.41 10.55 -21.29
C LEU A 116 24.09 9.08 -21.01
N LEU A 117 25.10 8.21 -20.95
CA LEU A 117 24.95 6.79 -20.60
C LEU A 117 24.39 6.61 -19.18
N SER A 118 24.93 7.34 -18.20
CA SER A 118 24.42 7.36 -16.83
C SER A 118 22.93 7.75 -16.80
N PHE A 119 22.58 8.83 -17.49
CA PHE A 119 21.21 9.32 -17.55
C PHE A 119 20.27 8.35 -18.27
N PHE A 120 20.74 7.74 -19.36
CA PHE A 120 19.97 6.74 -20.11
C PHE A 120 19.67 5.51 -19.26
N PHE A 121 20.67 4.94 -18.58
CA PHE A 121 20.44 3.79 -17.69
C PHE A 121 19.52 4.14 -16.52
N TYR A 122 19.69 5.33 -15.94
CA TYR A 122 18.79 5.84 -14.90
C TYR A 122 17.34 5.94 -15.40
N LEU A 123 17.13 6.54 -16.57
CA LEU A 123 15.79 6.66 -17.16
C LEU A 123 15.15 5.31 -17.43
N VAL A 124 15.87 4.37 -18.06
CA VAL A 124 15.35 3.02 -18.33
C VAL A 124 14.97 2.32 -17.04
N PHE A 125 15.81 2.43 -16.01
CA PHE A 125 15.53 1.86 -14.69
C PHE A 125 14.31 2.51 -14.02
N GLU A 126 14.20 3.83 -14.05
CA GLU A 126 13.09 4.57 -13.44
C GLU A 126 11.77 4.24 -14.15
N LEU A 127 11.75 4.20 -15.49
CA LEU A 127 10.60 3.78 -16.29
C LEU A 127 10.18 2.34 -15.95
N TYR A 128 11.12 1.40 -15.90
CA TYR A 128 10.84 0.01 -15.58
C TYR A 128 10.31 -0.18 -14.15
N SER A 129 10.92 0.50 -13.18
CA SER A 129 10.51 0.42 -11.77
C SER A 129 9.19 1.12 -11.49
N SER A 130 8.89 2.19 -12.23
CA SER A 130 7.60 2.89 -12.19
C SER A 130 6.49 2.01 -12.78
N TRP A 131 6.75 1.40 -13.94
CA TRP A 131 5.81 0.47 -14.59
C TRP A 131 5.46 -0.73 -13.69
N LEU A 132 6.46 -1.39 -13.11
CA LEU A 132 6.25 -2.51 -12.19
C LEU A 132 5.41 -2.10 -10.97
N ARG A 133 5.63 -0.90 -10.42
CA ARG A 133 4.85 -0.39 -9.29
C ARG A 133 3.42 -0.03 -9.66
N SER A 134 3.19 0.57 -10.82
CA SER A 134 1.83 0.84 -11.29
C SER A 134 1.02 -0.46 -11.40
N ILE A 135 1.63 -1.52 -11.94
CA ILE A 135 1.00 -2.85 -11.98
C ILE A 135 0.76 -3.40 -10.57
N GLN A 136 1.72 -3.24 -9.66
CA GLN A 136 1.59 -3.71 -8.27
C GLN A 136 0.43 -3.01 -7.56
N ILE A 137 0.33 -1.69 -7.65
CA ILE A 137 -0.76 -0.92 -7.02
C ILE A 137 -2.11 -1.36 -7.58
N ILE A 138 -2.25 -1.51 -8.90
CA ILE A 138 -3.49 -1.97 -9.54
C ILE A 138 -3.89 -3.36 -9.02
N ASN A 139 -2.93 -4.28 -8.91
CA ASN A 139 -3.20 -5.62 -8.40
C ASN A 139 -3.56 -5.62 -6.90
N GLN A 140 -2.86 -4.85 -6.08
CA GLN A 140 -3.16 -4.72 -4.65
C GLN A 140 -4.54 -4.10 -4.42
N LEU A 141 -4.95 -3.12 -5.23
CA LEU A 141 -6.28 -2.53 -5.17
C LEU A 141 -7.37 -3.56 -5.49
N ALA A 142 -7.17 -4.37 -6.53
CA ALA A 142 -8.10 -5.43 -6.89
C ALA A 142 -8.18 -6.52 -5.79
N GLU A 143 -7.05 -6.93 -5.21
CA GLU A 143 -7.01 -7.91 -4.13
C GLU A 143 -7.64 -7.38 -2.82
N LEU A 144 -7.48 -6.08 -2.52
CA LEU A 144 -8.11 -5.43 -1.37
C LEU A 144 -9.63 -5.31 -1.53
N GLU A 145 -10.10 -4.95 -2.72
CA GLU A 145 -11.54 -4.88 -3.03
C GLU A 145 -12.20 -6.26 -2.91
N GLU A 146 -11.51 -7.31 -3.33
CA GLU A 146 -11.99 -8.69 -3.20
C GLU A 146 -11.97 -9.17 -1.73
N ALA A 147 -10.95 -8.79 -0.95
CA ALA A 147 -10.86 -9.11 0.48
C ALA A 147 -11.93 -8.39 1.33
N GLU A 148 -12.25 -7.14 0.98
CA GLU A 148 -13.33 -6.34 1.59
C GLU A 148 -14.70 -6.97 1.32
N GLN A 149 -14.94 -7.46 0.10
CA GLN A 149 -16.19 -8.18 -0.21
C GLN A 149 -16.34 -9.51 0.53
N GLN A 150 -15.24 -10.17 0.89
CA GLN A 150 -15.25 -11.50 1.51
C GLN A 150 -15.03 -11.50 3.03
N ASN A 151 -14.77 -10.34 3.65
CA ASN A 151 -14.40 -10.18 5.07
C ASN A 151 -13.35 -11.19 5.55
N LYS A 152 -12.45 -11.62 4.66
CA LYS A 152 -11.38 -12.58 4.93
C LYS A 152 -10.15 -12.20 4.12
N ILE A 153 -8.98 -12.21 4.78
CA ILE A 153 -7.70 -12.09 4.10
C ILE A 153 -7.36 -13.47 3.50
N PRO A 154 -7.31 -13.63 2.17
CA PRO A 154 -6.88 -14.89 1.58
C PRO A 154 -5.42 -15.18 1.97
N GLU A 155 -5.11 -16.41 2.40
CA GLU A 155 -3.73 -16.84 2.77
C GLU A 155 -2.72 -16.72 1.60
N GLU A 156 -3.21 -16.49 0.38
CA GLU A 156 -2.39 -16.28 -0.82
C GLU A 156 -2.04 -14.82 -1.10
N TYR A 157 -2.57 -13.89 -0.29
CA TYR A 157 -2.30 -12.45 -0.40
C TYR A 157 -0.79 -12.17 -0.47
N GLY A 158 -0.38 -11.51 -1.56
CA GLY A 158 1.02 -11.10 -1.76
C GLY A 158 2.03 -12.19 -2.14
N LYS A 159 1.64 -13.47 -2.36
CA LYS A 159 2.58 -14.52 -2.81
C LYS A 159 3.11 -14.26 -4.23
N SER A 160 2.22 -13.86 -5.14
CA SER A 160 2.53 -13.51 -6.53
C SER A 160 3.42 -12.25 -6.61
N GLU A 161 3.13 -11.27 -5.74
CA GLU A 161 3.88 -10.02 -5.64
C GLU A 161 5.29 -10.23 -5.12
N ARG A 162 5.45 -11.04 -4.06
CA ARG A 162 6.77 -11.40 -3.52
C ARG A 162 7.68 -12.02 -4.57
N GLN A 163 7.15 -12.81 -5.50
CA GLN A 163 7.97 -13.38 -6.58
C GLN A 163 8.42 -12.32 -7.61
N ARG A 164 7.54 -11.38 -7.98
CA ARG A 164 7.90 -10.28 -8.88
C ARG A 164 8.91 -9.33 -8.23
N ALA A 165 8.69 -8.97 -6.96
CA ALA A 165 9.61 -8.17 -6.17
C ALA A 165 10.99 -8.84 -6.03
N LYS A 166 11.04 -10.16 -5.79
CA LYS A 166 12.32 -10.90 -5.73
C LYS A 166 13.10 -10.86 -7.05
N ARG A 167 12.43 -10.94 -8.21
CA ARG A 167 13.09 -10.81 -9.52
C ARG A 167 13.64 -9.39 -9.70
N PHE A 168 12.84 -8.38 -9.35
CA PHE A 168 13.27 -6.98 -9.42
C PHE A 168 14.50 -6.71 -8.52
N ILE A 169 14.50 -7.18 -7.27
CA ILE A 169 15.61 -7.03 -6.32
C ILE A 169 16.91 -7.65 -6.85
N LYS A 170 16.84 -8.73 -7.64
CA LYS A 170 18.03 -9.33 -8.25
C LYS A 170 18.63 -8.48 -9.37
N LEU A 171 17.80 -7.80 -10.17
CA LEU A 171 18.25 -6.93 -11.26
C LEU A 171 18.64 -5.54 -10.77
N TRP A 172 18.07 -5.08 -9.66
CA TRP A 172 18.32 -3.76 -9.06
C TRP A 172 19.80 -3.38 -8.92
N PRO A 173 20.68 -4.20 -8.30
CA PRO A 173 22.07 -3.80 -8.12
C PRO A 173 22.80 -3.60 -9.45
N LEU A 174 22.47 -4.37 -10.50
CA LEU A 174 23.12 -4.23 -11.80
C LEU A 174 22.88 -2.83 -12.40
N PHE A 175 21.63 -2.36 -12.38
CA PHE A 175 21.29 -1.03 -12.90
C PHE A 175 21.80 0.10 -12.01
N PHE A 176 21.76 -0.10 -10.68
CA PHE A 176 22.27 0.89 -9.74
C PHE A 176 23.78 1.09 -9.91
N PHE A 177 24.56 0.00 -9.89
CA PHE A 177 26.01 0.10 -10.03
C PHE A 177 26.46 0.55 -11.42
N SER A 178 25.71 0.24 -12.49
CA SER A 178 26.03 0.75 -13.82
C SER A 178 25.80 2.26 -13.91
N ALA A 179 24.62 2.75 -13.52
CA ALA A 179 24.30 4.18 -13.57
C ALA A 179 25.25 5.01 -12.66
N VAL A 180 25.43 4.57 -11.41
CA VAL A 180 26.34 5.24 -10.46
C VAL A 180 27.78 5.16 -10.93
N GLY A 181 28.21 4.02 -11.50
CA GLY A 181 29.56 3.86 -12.03
C GLY A 181 29.90 4.84 -13.14
N PHE A 182 29.02 5.00 -14.13
CA PHE A 182 29.21 5.98 -15.21
C PHE A 182 29.16 7.43 -14.69
N ALA A 183 28.27 7.74 -13.75
CA ALA A 183 28.20 9.05 -13.12
C ALA A 183 29.50 9.41 -12.36
N LEU A 184 30.03 8.47 -11.57
CA LEU A 184 31.27 8.68 -10.82
C LEU A 184 32.49 8.81 -11.72
N LEU A 185 32.55 8.05 -12.82
CA LEU A 185 33.62 8.20 -13.81
C LEU A 185 33.60 9.58 -14.46
N ALA A 186 32.42 10.08 -14.86
CA ALA A 186 32.26 11.43 -15.40
C ALA A 186 32.67 12.51 -14.37
N ALA A 187 32.20 12.37 -13.13
CA ALA A 187 32.53 13.30 -12.05
C ALA A 187 34.03 13.29 -11.71
N GLY A 188 34.67 12.12 -11.71
CA GLY A 188 36.11 11.98 -11.48
C GLY A 188 36.94 12.65 -12.58
N LEU A 189 36.57 12.48 -13.84
CA LEU A 189 37.21 13.14 -14.99
C LEU A 189 37.11 14.66 -14.89
N LEU A 190 35.92 15.17 -14.56
CA LEU A 190 35.68 16.60 -14.36
C LEU A 190 36.43 17.16 -13.14
N GLY A 191 36.42 16.43 -12.02
CA GLY A 191 37.12 16.83 -10.79
C GLY A 191 38.64 16.87 -10.98
N TYR A 192 39.22 15.87 -11.66
CA TYR A 192 40.64 15.85 -12.00
C TYR A 192 41.02 17.05 -12.87
N SER A 193 40.21 17.33 -13.91
CA SER A 193 40.43 18.49 -14.78
C SER A 193 40.32 19.82 -14.05
N PHE A 194 39.31 19.97 -13.18
CA PHE A 194 39.14 21.17 -12.36
C PHE A 194 40.34 21.42 -11.45
N ILE A 195 40.86 20.38 -10.79
CA ILE A 195 42.02 20.50 -9.89
C ILE A 195 43.28 20.87 -10.68
N LEU A 196 43.50 20.26 -11.86
CA LEU A 196 44.60 20.64 -12.74
C LEU A 196 44.47 22.08 -13.25
N GLY A 197 43.27 22.49 -13.63
CA GLY A 197 42.98 23.86 -14.03
C GLY A 197 43.26 24.87 -12.93
N LEU A 198 43.01 24.51 -11.67
CA LEU A 198 43.26 25.36 -10.50
C LEU A 198 44.74 25.37 -10.08
N LEU A 199 45.48 24.29 -10.32
CA LEU A 199 46.93 24.19 -10.05
C LEU A 199 47.81 24.82 -11.15
N CYS A 200 47.32 24.87 -12.40
CA CYS A 200 48.03 25.45 -13.54
C CYS A 200 47.61 26.89 -13.89
N ALA A 201 46.64 27.47 -13.17
CA ALA A 201 46.25 28.88 -13.27
C ALA A 201 47.05 29.75 -12.28
#